data_AF-A0A2V5KPX6-F1
#
_entry.id   AF-A0A2V5KPX6-F1
#
_cell.length_a   1.000
_cell.length_b   1.000
_cell.length_c   1.000
_cell.angle_alpha   90.00
_cell.angle_beta   90.00
_cell.angle_gamma   90.00
#
_symmetry.space_group_name_H-M   'P 1'
#
loop_
_entity.id
_entity.type
_entity.pdbx_description
1 polymer ?
#
loop_
_entity_poly.entity_id
_entity_poly.type
_entity_poly.pdbx_seq_one_letter_code
_entity_poly.pdbx_strand_id
1 'polypeptide(L)'
;MSKEMHLPKTPEDRAKWNAMGDYGAKLLDVYKKYTDEWAKAFPKQQVALHLSQVLDLPSSFFERIIDYGVSKYPERFTIQNCQLTGRREDTGTLSYDLVQKYRDRAHHGFQSLAGFSHGGERMGSIEMAVLNVVHATGEYWELWHGDGINAETSAAIASAWQEANKLGYDVYKQKLIAEGRYQEQSGDRHRGKGRRGRRNAGLTPEA
;
A
#
# COMPACT_ATOMS: atom_id res chain seq x y z
N MET A 1 -10.26 16.85 -21.74
CA MET A 1 -10.05 16.45 -20.33
C MET A 1 -10.99 15.29 -20.03
N SER A 2 -10.48 14.16 -19.57
CA SER A 2 -11.31 13.01 -19.19
C SER A 2 -12.25 13.42 -18.06
N LYS A 3 -13.55 13.11 -18.21
CA LYS A 3 -14.60 13.31 -17.19
C LYS A 3 -14.57 12.22 -16.10
N GLU A 4 -13.55 11.38 -16.07
CA GLU A 4 -13.36 10.39 -15.00
C GLU A 4 -13.27 11.08 -13.64
N MET A 5 -13.80 10.40 -12.62
CA MET A 5 -13.86 10.84 -11.23
C MET A 5 -12.44 11.13 -10.70
N HIS A 6 -11.98 12.37 -10.86
CA HIS A 6 -10.75 12.82 -10.19
C HIS A 6 -11.10 13.12 -8.74
N LEU A 7 -10.45 12.40 -7.82
CA LEU A 7 -10.43 12.79 -6.41
C LEU A 7 -9.87 14.22 -6.27
N PRO A 8 -10.29 14.99 -5.25
CA PRO A 8 -9.80 16.35 -5.03
C PRO A 8 -8.28 16.35 -4.84
N LYS A 9 -7.55 16.99 -5.76
CA LYS A 9 -6.06 16.98 -5.75
C LYS A 9 -5.50 18.24 -5.11
N THR A 10 -6.15 19.38 -5.33
CA THR A 10 -5.64 20.67 -4.85
C THR A 10 -6.27 21.09 -3.52
N PRO A 11 -5.63 22.01 -2.78
CA PRO A 11 -6.25 22.62 -1.61
C PRO A 11 -7.62 23.24 -1.92
N GLU A 12 -7.81 23.83 -3.10
CA GLU A 12 -9.08 24.42 -3.54
C GLU A 12 -10.16 23.36 -3.76
N ASP A 13 -9.81 22.20 -4.34
CA ASP A 13 -10.75 21.09 -4.48
C ASP A 13 -11.18 20.55 -3.12
N ARG A 14 -10.24 20.45 -2.18
CA ARG A 14 -10.52 20.04 -0.79
C ARG A 14 -11.37 21.06 -0.05
N ALA A 15 -11.15 22.35 -0.27
CA ALA A 15 -11.98 23.42 0.31
C ALA A 15 -13.44 23.32 -0.14
N LYS A 16 -13.69 22.98 -1.42
CA LYS A 16 -15.05 22.72 -1.92
C LYS A 16 -15.70 21.54 -1.22
N TRP A 17 -14.95 20.46 -0.96
CA TRP A 17 -15.46 19.30 -0.22
C TRP A 17 -15.77 19.63 1.24
N ASN A 18 -14.89 20.38 1.90
CA ASN A 18 -15.13 20.88 3.26
C ASN A 18 -16.39 21.76 3.32
N ALA A 19 -16.65 22.56 2.28
CA ALA A 19 -17.83 23.41 2.19
C ALA A 19 -19.15 22.63 1.98
N MET A 20 -19.09 21.37 1.54
CA MET A 20 -20.27 20.50 1.38
C MET A 20 -20.73 19.83 2.70
N GLY A 21 -20.11 20.19 3.83
CA GLY A 21 -20.42 19.67 5.17
C GLY A 21 -19.48 18.54 5.60
N ASP A 22 -19.94 17.70 6.53
CA ASP A 22 -19.15 16.57 7.05
C ASP A 22 -19.08 15.42 6.03
N TYR A 23 -18.24 15.59 5.01
CA TYR A 23 -17.96 14.56 4.01
C TYR A 23 -17.21 13.38 4.64
N GLY A 24 -16.47 13.57 5.74
CA GLY A 24 -15.78 12.51 6.46
C GLY A 24 -16.75 11.49 7.04
N ALA A 25 -17.80 11.94 7.73
CA ALA A 25 -18.87 11.07 8.21
C ALA A 25 -19.55 10.33 7.05
N LYS A 26 -19.89 11.03 5.96
CA LYS A 26 -20.51 10.41 4.78
C LYS A 26 -19.62 9.34 4.16
N LEU A 27 -18.31 9.59 4.02
CA LEU A 27 -17.36 8.60 3.51
C LEU A 27 -17.27 7.39 4.44
N LEU A 28 -17.21 7.60 5.75
CA LEU A 28 -17.20 6.51 6.71
C LEU A 28 -18.46 5.64 6.59
N ASP A 29 -19.64 6.25 6.47
CA ASP A 29 -20.90 5.52 6.30
C ASP A 29 -20.92 4.71 4.99
N VAL A 30 -20.33 5.26 3.93
CA VAL A 30 -20.14 4.54 2.65
C VAL A 30 -19.24 3.32 2.86
N TYR A 31 -18.08 3.46 3.51
CA TYR A 31 -17.20 2.33 3.80
C TYR A 31 -17.92 1.24 4.59
N LYS A 32 -18.61 1.61 5.67
CA LYS A 32 -19.39 0.67 6.49
C LYS A 32 -20.44 -0.07 5.68
N LYS A 33 -21.20 0.66 4.87
CA LYS A 33 -22.25 0.09 4.03
C LYS A 33 -21.69 -0.92 3.02
N TYR A 34 -20.63 -0.58 2.29
CA TYR A 34 -20.05 -1.50 1.31
C TYR A 34 -19.41 -2.72 1.97
N THR A 35 -18.78 -2.56 3.13
CA THR A 35 -18.30 -3.68 3.96
C THR A 35 -19.44 -4.63 4.31
N ASP A 36 -20.57 -4.10 4.78
CA ASP A 36 -21.74 -4.91 5.14
C ASP A 36 -22.37 -5.64 3.95
N GLU A 37 -22.59 -4.92 2.84
CA GLU A 37 -23.20 -5.49 1.64
C GLU A 37 -22.31 -6.60 1.03
N TRP A 38 -20.99 -6.40 1.00
CA TRP A 38 -20.04 -7.43 0.57
C TRP A 38 -20.09 -8.65 1.49
N ALA A 39 -19.99 -8.44 2.81
CA ALA A 39 -19.98 -9.52 3.77
C ALA A 39 -21.27 -10.36 3.73
N LYS A 40 -22.41 -9.72 3.44
CA LYS A 40 -23.71 -10.35 3.23
C LYS A 40 -23.78 -11.15 1.93
N ALA A 41 -23.31 -10.58 0.82
CA ALA A 41 -23.33 -11.24 -0.49
C ALA A 41 -22.38 -12.46 -0.56
N PHE A 42 -21.25 -12.38 0.16
CA PHE A 42 -20.18 -13.38 0.11
C PHE A 42 -19.85 -13.88 1.53
N PRO A 43 -20.71 -14.69 2.17
CA PRO A 43 -20.62 -15.02 3.59
C PRO A 43 -19.42 -15.88 3.98
N LYS A 44 -18.68 -16.45 3.01
CA LYS A 44 -17.51 -17.30 3.24
C LYS A 44 -16.19 -16.63 2.83
N GLN A 45 -16.25 -15.42 2.29
CA GLN A 45 -15.10 -14.70 1.77
C GLN A 45 -14.61 -13.66 2.79
N GLN A 46 -13.30 -13.40 2.76
CA GLN A 46 -12.70 -12.27 3.49
C GLN A 46 -13.25 -10.93 2.93
N VAL A 47 -13.29 -9.93 3.80
CA VAL A 47 -13.56 -8.53 3.47
C VAL A 47 -12.22 -7.81 3.51
N ALA A 48 -11.63 -7.53 2.34
CA ALA A 48 -10.33 -6.88 2.25
C ALA A 48 -10.46 -5.36 2.10
N LEU A 49 -9.92 -4.61 3.06
CA LEU A 49 -9.73 -3.17 2.95
C LEU A 49 -8.33 -2.89 2.37
N HIS A 50 -8.31 -2.38 1.14
CA HIS A 50 -7.08 -1.97 0.47
C HIS A 50 -6.63 -0.60 0.98
N LEU A 51 -5.50 -0.57 1.69
CA LEU A 51 -4.90 0.64 2.23
C LEU A 51 -4.00 1.27 1.17
N SER A 52 -4.51 2.36 0.58
CA SER A 52 -3.75 3.26 -0.28
C SER A 52 -4.17 4.70 0.01
N GLN A 53 -3.20 5.61 0.15
CA GLN A 53 -3.49 7.02 0.42
C GLN A 53 -3.89 7.73 -0.88
N VAL A 54 -5.14 7.56 -1.30
CA VAL A 54 -5.73 8.27 -2.45
C VAL A 54 -6.43 9.57 -2.06
N LEU A 55 -6.80 9.69 -0.78
CA LEU A 55 -7.36 10.89 -0.17
C LEU A 55 -6.44 11.36 0.96
N ASP A 56 -6.26 12.67 1.05
CA ASP A 56 -5.47 13.34 2.10
C ASP A 56 -6.31 13.43 3.40
N LEU A 57 -6.56 12.27 4.01
CA LEU A 57 -7.29 12.12 5.27
C LEU A 57 -6.32 11.67 6.38
N PRO A 58 -6.56 12.07 7.64
CA PRO A 58 -5.72 11.65 8.75
C PRO A 58 -5.83 10.15 9.01
N SER A 59 -4.79 9.55 9.61
CA SER A 59 -4.79 8.13 9.99
C SER A 59 -6.02 7.73 10.81
N SER A 60 -6.45 8.61 11.72
CA SER A 60 -7.65 8.43 12.54
C SER A 60 -8.93 8.18 11.74
N PHE A 61 -9.02 8.64 10.50
CA PHE A 61 -10.14 8.31 9.63
C PHE A 61 -10.12 6.83 9.22
N PHE A 62 -8.97 6.33 8.77
CA PHE A 62 -8.79 4.94 8.36
C PHE A 62 -8.95 3.99 9.55
N GLU A 63 -8.46 4.39 10.73
CA GLU A 63 -8.65 3.64 11.97
C GLU A 63 -10.13 3.39 12.27
N ARG A 64 -11.01 4.38 12.08
CA ARG A 64 -12.47 4.21 12.28
C ARG A 64 -13.09 3.19 11.32
N ILE A 65 -12.55 3.05 10.11
CA ILE A 65 -12.99 2.03 9.15
C ILE A 65 -12.52 0.65 9.62
N ILE A 66 -11.25 0.55 10.01
CA ILE A 66 -10.66 -0.72 10.47
C ILE A 66 -11.34 -1.20 11.75
N ASP A 67 -11.50 -0.32 12.76
CA ASP A 67 -12.19 -0.64 14.01
C ASP A 67 -13.62 -1.14 13.77
N TYR A 68 -14.34 -0.56 12.81
CA TYR A 68 -15.65 -1.07 12.41
C TYR A 68 -15.56 -2.47 11.81
N GLY A 69 -14.64 -2.69 10.87
CA GLY A 69 -14.43 -3.98 10.22
C GLY A 69 -14.09 -5.10 11.21
N VAL A 70 -13.08 -4.87 12.06
CA VAL A 70 -12.62 -5.87 13.05
C VAL A 70 -13.66 -6.13 14.13
N SER A 71 -14.46 -5.13 14.53
CA SER A 71 -15.50 -5.35 15.55
C SER A 71 -16.69 -6.14 15.02
N LYS A 72 -17.04 -5.96 13.73
CA LYS A 72 -18.21 -6.61 13.13
C LYS A 72 -17.90 -7.94 12.45
N TYR A 73 -16.69 -8.09 11.91
CA TYR A 73 -16.25 -9.25 11.13
C TYR A 73 -14.84 -9.73 11.56
N PRO A 74 -14.61 -10.03 12.85
CA PRO A 74 -13.26 -10.28 13.39
C PRO A 74 -12.50 -11.41 12.69
N GLU A 75 -13.17 -12.50 12.32
CA GLU A 75 -12.55 -13.66 11.65
C GLU A 75 -12.42 -13.49 10.12
N ARG A 76 -12.95 -12.38 9.57
CA ARG A 76 -13.14 -12.19 8.13
C ARG A 76 -12.65 -10.83 7.63
N PHE A 77 -12.12 -9.98 8.49
CA PHE A 77 -11.68 -8.65 8.09
C PHE A 77 -10.18 -8.67 7.83
N THR A 78 -9.80 -8.27 6.61
CA THR A 78 -8.41 -8.23 6.15
C THR A 78 -8.02 -6.80 5.81
N ILE A 79 -6.81 -6.37 6.19
CA ILE A 79 -6.22 -5.11 5.73
C ILE A 79 -5.02 -5.38 4.81
N GLN A 80 -4.97 -4.70 3.67
CA GLN A 80 -3.91 -4.90 2.68
C GLN A 80 -3.12 -3.63 2.46
N ASN A 81 -1.80 -3.65 2.72
CA ASN A 81 -0.92 -2.58 2.28
C ASN A 81 -0.67 -2.71 0.77
N CYS A 82 -1.21 -1.78 -0.02
CA CYS A 82 -1.07 -1.76 -1.48
C CYS A 82 0.22 -1.09 -1.99
N GLN A 83 1.18 -0.82 -1.09
CA GLN A 83 2.37 -0.04 -1.40
C GLN A 83 3.67 -0.71 -0.94
N LEU A 84 3.66 -2.05 -0.77
CA LEU A 84 4.85 -2.77 -0.34
C LEU A 84 6.04 -2.45 -1.25
N THR A 85 7.13 -2.03 -0.64
CA THR A 85 8.40 -1.76 -1.31
C THR A 85 9.53 -2.51 -0.61
N GLY A 86 10.53 -2.90 -1.39
CA GLY A 86 11.84 -3.36 -0.94
C GLY A 86 12.94 -2.33 -1.15
N ARG A 87 12.62 -1.04 -1.21
CA ARG A 87 13.65 0.00 -1.34
C ARG A 87 14.28 0.40 0.00
N ARG A 88 13.54 0.18 1.08
CA ARG A 88 13.87 0.53 2.46
C ARG A 88 12.85 -0.12 3.39
N GLU A 89 13.06 0.04 4.70
CA GLU A 89 12.02 -0.31 5.68
C GLU A 89 10.78 0.57 5.51
N ASP A 90 9.60 -0.06 5.55
CA ASP A 90 8.32 0.58 5.20
C ASP A 90 7.66 1.32 6.39
N THR A 91 8.28 1.23 7.57
CA THR A 91 7.90 1.96 8.79
C THR A 91 7.81 3.47 8.56
N GLY A 92 6.77 4.11 9.08
CA GLY A 92 6.50 5.53 8.93
C GLY A 92 5.67 5.87 7.68
N THR A 93 5.21 4.85 6.95
CA THR A 93 4.20 5.02 5.90
C THR A 93 2.81 4.70 6.44
N LEU A 94 1.80 5.47 6.02
CA LEU A 94 0.44 5.36 6.57
C LEU A 94 -0.12 3.93 6.53
N SER A 95 -0.04 3.25 5.38
CA SER A 95 -0.59 1.91 5.21
C SER A 95 0.17 0.88 6.04
N TYR A 96 1.50 0.98 6.11
CA TYR A 96 2.31 0.07 6.90
C TYR A 96 2.11 0.24 8.40
N ASP A 97 2.06 1.48 8.88
CA ASP A 97 1.82 1.78 10.30
C ASP A 97 0.43 1.31 10.75
N LEU A 98 -0.58 1.41 9.86
CA LEU A 98 -1.90 0.82 10.11
C LEU A 98 -1.85 -0.70 10.16
N VAL A 99 -1.12 -1.37 9.26
CA VAL A 99 -0.93 -2.83 9.36
C VAL A 99 -0.28 -3.20 10.69
N GLN A 100 0.81 -2.53 11.08
CA GLN A 100 1.49 -2.79 12.34
C GLN A 100 0.59 -2.59 13.56
N LYS A 101 -0.26 -1.55 13.55
CA LYS A 101 -1.19 -1.26 14.64
C LYS A 101 -2.27 -2.33 14.82
N TYR A 102 -2.71 -2.97 13.73
CA TYR A 102 -3.86 -3.87 13.73
C TYR A 102 -3.52 -5.35 13.47
N ARG A 103 -2.24 -5.70 13.26
CA ARG A 103 -1.81 -7.07 12.92
C ARG A 103 -2.27 -8.17 13.88
N ASP A 104 -2.48 -7.84 15.16
CA ASP A 104 -2.97 -8.79 16.18
C ASP A 104 -4.51 -8.89 16.23
N ARG A 105 -5.22 -8.07 15.46
CA ARG A 105 -6.69 -7.94 15.48
C ARG A 105 -7.35 -8.16 14.11
N ALA A 106 -6.57 -8.17 13.03
CA ALA A 106 -7.04 -8.31 11.66
C ALA A 106 -6.10 -9.21 10.86
N HIS A 107 -6.67 -9.97 9.93
CA HIS A 107 -5.88 -10.58 8.86
C HIS A 107 -5.19 -9.49 8.05
N HIS A 108 -4.00 -9.77 7.54
CA HIS A 108 -3.26 -8.74 6.81
C HIS A 108 -2.26 -9.31 5.83
N GLY A 109 -2.07 -8.55 4.75
CA GLY A 109 -1.13 -8.90 3.71
C GLY A 109 -0.69 -7.68 2.91
N PHE A 110 0.04 -7.98 1.85
CA PHE A 110 0.75 -6.97 1.08
C PHE A 110 0.49 -7.16 -0.40
N GLN A 111 0.48 -6.05 -1.13
CA GLN A 111 0.56 -6.06 -2.58
C GLN A 111 1.77 -5.25 -3.01
N SER A 112 2.55 -5.81 -3.94
CA SER A 112 3.74 -5.15 -4.49
C SER A 112 3.40 -3.80 -5.11
N LEU A 113 4.15 -2.76 -4.74
CA LEU A 113 4.05 -1.43 -5.33
C LEU A 113 4.33 -1.44 -6.85
N ALA A 114 5.27 -2.28 -7.28
CA ALA A 114 5.70 -2.44 -8.66
C ALA A 114 6.25 -3.86 -8.89
N GLY A 115 6.52 -4.22 -10.15
CA GLY A 115 7.22 -5.48 -10.43
C GLY A 115 8.71 -5.38 -10.11
N PHE A 116 9.35 -6.52 -9.83
CA PHE A 116 10.80 -6.64 -9.67
C PHE A 116 11.55 -6.60 -11.01
N SER A 117 10.86 -6.85 -12.12
CA SER A 117 11.39 -6.67 -13.47
C SER A 117 11.93 -5.25 -13.72
N HIS A 118 12.85 -5.10 -14.69
CA HIS A 118 13.50 -3.82 -15.03
C HIS A 118 14.40 -3.24 -13.93
N GLY A 119 15.07 -4.11 -13.17
CA GLY A 119 16.10 -3.71 -12.20
C GLY A 119 15.56 -3.16 -10.88
N GLY A 120 14.26 -3.34 -10.59
CA GLY A 120 13.69 -2.99 -9.29
C GLY A 120 13.68 -1.50 -8.95
N GLU A 121 13.84 -0.57 -9.90
CA GLU A 121 13.96 0.87 -9.58
C GLU A 121 12.80 1.40 -8.72
N ARG A 122 11.58 0.91 -8.97
CA ARG A 122 10.38 1.28 -8.21
C ARG A 122 10.10 0.32 -7.05
N MET A 123 10.29 -0.98 -7.25
CA MET A 123 9.95 -1.99 -6.25
C MET A 123 11.02 -2.10 -5.16
N GLY A 124 12.30 -2.03 -5.52
CA GLY A 124 13.44 -2.37 -4.66
C GLY A 124 13.84 -3.84 -4.79
N SER A 125 14.54 -4.36 -3.78
CA SER A 125 14.98 -5.77 -3.76
C SER A 125 13.93 -6.70 -3.14
N ILE A 126 13.98 -7.98 -3.50
CA ILE A 126 13.13 -9.02 -2.91
C ILE A 126 13.40 -9.10 -1.40
N GLU A 127 14.66 -9.09 -1.00
CA GLU A 127 15.08 -9.25 0.40
C GLU A 127 14.55 -8.15 1.31
N MET A 128 14.60 -6.90 0.87
CA MET A 128 14.07 -5.78 1.65
C MET A 128 12.53 -5.80 1.69
N ALA A 129 11.88 -6.22 0.60
CA ALA A 129 10.42 -6.36 0.59
C ALA A 129 9.99 -7.49 1.55
N VAL A 130 10.70 -8.62 1.54
CA VAL A 130 10.52 -9.72 2.50
C VAL A 130 10.75 -9.26 3.93
N LEU A 131 11.79 -8.48 4.19
CA LEU A 131 12.06 -7.92 5.52
C LEU A 131 10.84 -7.15 6.06
N ASN A 132 10.21 -6.33 5.22
CA ASN A 132 9.01 -5.57 5.58
C ASN A 132 7.80 -6.47 5.84
N VAL A 133 7.60 -7.50 5.03
CA VAL A 133 6.50 -8.48 5.20
C VAL A 133 6.67 -9.23 6.53
N VAL A 134 7.86 -9.73 6.82
CA VAL A 134 8.14 -10.49 8.06
C VAL A 134 8.05 -9.61 9.31
N HIS A 135 8.56 -8.37 9.24
CA HIS A 135 8.43 -7.42 10.35
C HIS A 135 6.98 -7.18 10.77
N ALA A 136 6.08 -7.16 9.79
CA ALA A 136 4.66 -6.96 9.98
C ALA A 136 3.86 -8.26 10.04
N THR A 137 4.52 -9.42 10.17
CA THR A 137 3.88 -10.74 10.27
C THR A 137 2.87 -11.05 9.15
N GLY A 138 3.11 -10.54 7.94
CA GLY A 138 2.16 -10.64 6.83
C GLY A 138 1.78 -12.08 6.49
N GLU A 139 0.49 -12.31 6.23
CA GLU A 139 -0.05 -13.65 5.97
C GLU A 139 0.03 -14.04 4.49
N TYR A 140 -0.03 -13.04 3.60
CA TYR A 140 0.02 -13.24 2.15
C TYR A 140 0.69 -12.05 1.44
N TRP A 141 1.15 -12.30 0.22
CA TRP A 141 1.74 -11.28 -0.65
C TRP A 141 1.23 -11.43 -2.08
N GLU A 142 0.46 -10.46 -2.54
CA GLU A 142 0.04 -10.30 -3.94
C GLU A 142 1.17 -9.73 -4.79
N LEU A 143 1.66 -10.55 -5.72
CA LEU A 143 2.71 -10.17 -6.67
C LEU A 143 2.14 -9.44 -7.87
N TRP A 144 2.98 -8.59 -8.49
CA TRP A 144 2.68 -8.09 -9.82
C TRP A 144 2.54 -9.24 -10.80
N HIS A 145 1.58 -9.14 -11.73
CA HIS A 145 1.26 -10.25 -12.64
C HIS A 145 2.49 -10.84 -13.33
N GLY A 146 3.39 -10.00 -13.85
CA GLY A 146 4.62 -10.45 -14.51
C GLY A 146 5.59 -11.22 -13.60
N ASP A 147 5.68 -10.85 -12.32
CA ASP A 147 6.51 -11.55 -11.34
C ASP A 147 5.84 -12.86 -10.88
N GLY A 148 4.51 -12.83 -10.73
CA GLY A 148 3.72 -13.98 -10.29
C GLY A 148 3.62 -15.11 -11.33
N ILE A 149 3.69 -14.80 -12.63
CA ILE A 149 3.77 -15.82 -13.69
C ILE A 149 5.21 -16.26 -13.99
N ASN A 150 6.21 -15.53 -13.49
CA ASN A 150 7.61 -15.89 -13.65
C ASN A 150 8.02 -16.86 -12.54
N ALA A 151 8.22 -18.14 -12.91
CA ALA A 151 8.55 -19.21 -11.97
C ALA A 151 9.85 -18.95 -11.19
N GLU A 152 10.87 -18.37 -11.82
CA GLU A 152 12.14 -18.04 -11.18
C GLU A 152 11.97 -16.93 -10.14
N THR A 153 11.27 -15.85 -10.50
CA THR A 153 11.00 -14.73 -9.59
C THR A 153 10.14 -15.16 -8.42
N SER A 154 9.06 -15.91 -8.68
CA SER A 154 8.18 -16.44 -7.64
C SER A 154 8.91 -17.42 -6.71
N ALA A 155 9.79 -18.27 -7.23
CA ALA A 155 10.62 -19.17 -6.43
C ALA A 155 11.64 -18.42 -5.56
N ALA A 156 12.26 -17.36 -6.10
CA ALA A 156 13.18 -16.51 -5.35
C ALA A 156 12.47 -15.79 -4.18
N ILE A 157 11.28 -15.24 -4.43
CA ILE A 157 10.45 -14.60 -3.39
C ILE A 157 10.06 -15.61 -2.32
N ALA A 158 9.54 -16.79 -2.72
CA ALA A 158 9.15 -17.83 -1.78
C ALA A 158 10.32 -18.29 -0.91
N SER A 159 11.50 -18.48 -1.50
CA SER A 159 12.71 -18.90 -0.78
C SER A 159 13.18 -17.85 0.22
N ALA A 160 13.22 -16.58 -0.20
CA ALA A 160 13.60 -15.47 0.66
C ALA A 160 12.61 -15.31 1.83
N TRP A 161 11.31 -15.40 1.57
CA TRP A 161 10.29 -15.30 2.60
C TRP A 161 10.35 -16.47 3.59
N GLN A 162 10.51 -17.70 3.11
CA GLN A 162 10.68 -18.87 3.98
C GLN A 162 11.93 -18.74 4.88
N GLU A 163 13.04 -18.26 4.34
CA GLU A 163 14.25 -18.01 5.12
C GLU A 163 14.01 -16.95 6.19
N ALA A 164 13.47 -15.79 5.80
CA ALA A 164 13.22 -14.69 6.71
C ALA A 164 12.23 -15.06 7.83
N ASN A 165 11.18 -15.83 7.53
CA ASN A 165 10.26 -16.35 8.53
C ASN A 165 10.95 -17.27 9.54
N LYS A 166 11.90 -18.11 9.11
CA LYS A 166 12.66 -19.00 10.01
C LYS A 166 13.59 -18.22 10.92
N LEU A 167 14.22 -17.16 10.40
CA LEU A 167 15.16 -16.33 11.14
C LEU A 167 14.45 -15.33 12.07
N GLY A 168 13.28 -14.85 11.67
CA GLY A 168 12.63 -13.69 12.29
C GLY A 168 13.23 -12.37 11.81
N TYR A 169 12.49 -11.28 12.04
CA TYR A 169 12.81 -9.95 11.52
C TYR A 169 14.23 -9.48 11.90
N ASP A 170 14.58 -9.49 13.19
CA ASP A 170 15.84 -8.91 13.66
C ASP A 170 17.06 -9.67 13.12
N VAL A 171 17.02 -11.00 13.13
CA VAL A 171 18.13 -11.83 12.63
C VAL A 171 18.26 -11.71 11.12
N TYR A 172 17.13 -11.70 10.40
CA TYR A 172 17.14 -11.49 8.95
C TYR A 172 17.69 -10.11 8.59
N LYS A 173 17.30 -9.05 9.31
CA LYS A 173 17.86 -7.70 9.14
C LYS A 173 19.37 -7.68 9.31
N GLN A 174 19.90 -8.29 10.37
CA GLN A 174 21.35 -8.35 10.60
C GLN A 174 22.08 -9.10 9.49
N LYS A 175 21.49 -10.19 8.99
CA LYS A 175 22.01 -10.91 7.82
C LYS A 175 22.11 -9.98 6.60
N LEU A 176 21.05 -9.24 6.28
CA LEU A 176 21.05 -8.31 5.13
C LEU A 176 22.09 -7.20 5.29
N ILE A 177 22.32 -6.71 6.51
CA ILE A 177 23.37 -5.72 6.79
C ILE A 177 24.76 -6.34 6.55
N ALA A 178 25.02 -7.53 7.08
CA ALA A 178 26.31 -8.22 6.93
C ALA A 178 26.63 -8.54 5.46
N GLU A 179 25.61 -8.85 4.65
CA GLU A 179 25.76 -9.12 3.21
C GLU A 179 25.76 -7.87 2.33
N GLY A 180 25.62 -6.67 2.90
CA GLY A 180 25.55 -5.41 2.15
C GLY A 180 24.28 -5.26 1.29
N ARG A 181 23.22 -6.02 1.59
CA ARG A 181 21.92 -5.99 0.90
C ARG A 181 20.90 -5.08 1.56
N TYR A 182 21.12 -4.72 2.83
CA TYR A 182 20.24 -3.81 3.56
C TYR A 182 20.33 -2.38 3.02
N GLN A 183 19.17 -1.74 2.84
CA GLN A 183 19.05 -0.36 2.37
C GLN A 183 18.51 0.54 3.47
N GLU A 184 19.31 1.53 3.89
CA GLU A 184 18.89 2.54 4.88
C GLU A 184 17.87 3.53 4.30
N GLN A 185 17.00 4.07 5.16
CA GLN A 185 15.98 5.05 4.78
C GLN A 185 16.53 6.32 4.11
N SER A 186 17.78 6.69 4.38
CA SER A 186 18.42 7.94 3.95
C SER A 186 18.99 7.90 2.52
N GLY A 187 19.25 6.70 1.97
CA GLY A 187 19.94 6.52 0.68
C GLY A 187 19.05 6.72 -0.55
N ASP A 188 17.73 6.71 -0.36
CA ASP A 188 16.80 6.44 -1.44
C ASP A 188 16.20 7.72 -2.07
N ARG A 189 17.03 8.47 -2.82
CA ARG A 189 16.59 9.62 -3.62
C ARG A 189 16.19 9.19 -5.03
N HIS A 190 15.04 8.53 -5.20
CA HIS A 190 14.45 8.43 -6.53
C HIS A 190 13.93 9.81 -6.95
N ARG A 191 14.77 10.57 -7.66
CA ARG A 191 14.33 11.69 -8.49
C ARG A 191 13.44 11.12 -9.57
N GLY A 192 12.12 11.27 -9.41
CA GLY A 192 11.18 11.02 -10.49
C GLY A 192 11.64 11.74 -11.76
N LYS A 193 12.18 10.98 -12.72
CA LYS A 193 12.45 11.48 -14.06
C LYS A 193 11.09 11.71 -14.72
N GLY A 194 10.64 12.96 -14.79
CA GLY A 194 9.45 13.28 -15.57
C GLY A 194 8.71 14.57 -15.24
N ARG A 195 9.40 15.70 -15.05
CA ARG A 195 8.80 16.98 -15.45
C ARG A 195 8.63 16.93 -16.98
N ARG A 196 7.52 16.38 -17.46
CA ARG A 196 7.11 16.58 -18.85
C ARG A 196 6.86 18.06 -19.03
N GLY A 197 7.69 18.66 -19.87
CA GLY A 197 7.76 20.09 -20.10
C GLY A 197 6.40 20.71 -20.34
N ARG A 198 6.18 21.81 -19.63
CA ARG A 198 5.24 22.86 -19.95
C ARG A 198 5.57 23.35 -21.37
N ARG A 199 4.97 22.75 -22.41
CA ARG A 199 4.91 23.37 -23.73
C ARG A 199 3.84 24.44 -23.66
N ASN A 200 4.27 25.67 -23.42
CA ASN A 200 3.54 26.85 -23.89
C ASN A 200 3.42 26.71 -25.41
N ALA A 201 2.28 26.21 -25.89
CA ALA A 201 1.85 26.50 -27.25
C ALA A 201 1.35 27.95 -27.21
N GLY A 202 2.20 28.86 -27.70
CA GLY A 202 1.86 30.26 -27.85
C GLY A 202 0.64 30.39 -28.75
N LEU A 203 -0.33 31.15 -28.26
CA LEU A 203 -1.37 31.76 -29.06
C LEU A 203 -0.67 32.80 -29.96
N THR A 204 -0.50 32.49 -31.24
CA THR A 204 -0.37 33.52 -32.27
C THR A 204 -1.77 33.94 -32.70
N PRO A 205 -2.14 35.22 -32.58
CA PRO A 205 -3.35 35.74 -33.20
C PRO A 205 -3.09 35.95 -34.70
N GLU A 206 -3.92 35.36 -35.55
CA GLU A 206 -4.01 35.80 -36.94
C GLU A 206 -4.83 37.10 -36.98
N ALA A 207 -4.27 38.07 -37.69
CA ALA A 207 -4.87 39.33 -38.08
C ALA A 207 -5.62 39.18 -39.40
#